data_AF-A0A379Q9W7-F1
#
_entry.id   AF-A0A379Q9W7-F1
#
_cell.length_a   1.000
_cell.length_b   1.000
_cell.length_c   1.000
_cell.angle_alpha   90.00
_cell.angle_beta   90.00
_cell.angle_gamma   90.00
#
_symmetry.space_group_name_H-M   'P 1'
#
loop_
_entity.id
_entity.type
_entity.pdbx_description
1 polymer ?
#
loop_
_entity_poly.entity_id
_entity_poly.type
_entity_poly.pdbx_seq_one_letter_code
_entity_poly.pdbx_strand_id
1 'polypeptide(L)'
;MLTDGRLHADDTPVPVLLPGNKKTKIGRLWTYVRDGRNAGSSLAPAVWFACSPDRKGISPQAHLAGFSGVLQADAYAGCDGHIKEVACRARARRKIHDAHVRTPSALTDEALKRIGEL
;
A
#
# COMPACT_ATOMS: atom_id res chain seq x y z
N MET A 1 12.82 -10.86 -8.72
CA MET A 1 11.74 -11.58 -8.02
C MET A 1 11.64 -10.98 -6.62
N LEU A 2 10.43 -10.70 -6.11
CA LEU A 2 10.24 -10.29 -4.70
C LEU A 2 10.37 -11.55 -3.85
N THR A 3 11.42 -11.67 -3.03
CA THR A 3 11.78 -12.93 -2.35
C THR A 3 11.54 -12.87 -0.85
N ASP A 4 12.17 -11.93 -0.15
CA ASP A 4 12.22 -11.91 1.30
C ASP A 4 12.36 -10.50 1.90
N GLY A 5 12.08 -10.38 3.20
CA GLY A 5 12.32 -9.16 3.98
C GLY A 5 11.08 -8.32 4.24
N ARG A 6 11.17 -6.99 4.04
CA ARG A 6 10.07 -6.04 4.26
C ARG A 6 9.75 -5.28 2.98
N LEU A 7 8.47 -5.27 2.63
CA LEU A 7 7.93 -4.45 1.54
C LEU A 7 6.87 -3.50 2.07
N HIS A 8 6.85 -2.29 1.52
CA HIS A 8 5.68 -1.43 1.56
C HIS A 8 4.90 -1.62 0.26
N ALA A 9 3.59 -1.81 0.34
CA ALA A 9 2.73 -1.92 -0.82
C ALA A 9 1.61 -0.89 -0.78
N ASP A 10 1.33 -0.27 -1.93
CA ASP A 10 0.17 0.61 -2.15
C ASP A 10 -0.50 0.29 -3.50
N ASP A 11 -1.80 0.57 -3.59
CA ASP A 11 -2.56 0.53 -4.84
C ASP A 11 -3.12 1.92 -5.14
N THR A 12 -2.78 2.46 -6.32
CA THR A 12 -3.28 3.74 -6.80
C THR A 12 -4.28 3.50 -7.94
N PRO A 13 -5.52 3.99 -7.83
CA PRO A 13 -6.46 3.94 -8.94
C PRO A 13 -5.97 4.85 -10.08
N VAL A 14 -5.87 4.31 -11.29
CA VAL A 14 -5.41 5.05 -12.47
C VAL A 14 -6.38 4.85 -13.65
N PRO A 15 -6.61 5.87 -14.50
CA PRO A 15 -7.36 5.69 -15.73
C PRO A 15 -6.51 4.88 -16.73
N VAL A 16 -6.96 3.69 -17.08
CA VAL A 16 -6.33 2.79 -18.07
C VAL A 16 -7.16 2.79 -19.34
N LEU A 17 -6.50 2.92 -20.49
CA LEU A 17 -7.16 2.84 -21.79
C LEU A 17 -7.77 1.44 -21.99
N LEU A 18 -9.02 1.41 -22.45
CA LEU A 18 -9.62 0.21 -23.01
C LEU A 18 -9.37 0.22 -24.53
N PRO A 19 -8.51 -0.67 -25.06
CA PRO A 19 -8.23 -0.72 -26.49
C PRO A 19 -9.52 -0.85 -27.30
N GLY A 20 -9.62 -0.09 -28.39
CA GLY A 20 -10.74 -0.16 -29.34
C GLY A 20 -11.92 0.78 -29.07
N ASN A 21 -12.10 1.29 -27.84
CA ASN A 21 -13.34 2.01 -27.48
C ASN A 21 -13.16 3.51 -27.16
N LYS A 22 -11.95 4.07 -27.30
CA LYS A 22 -11.59 5.47 -26.93
C LYS A 22 -12.04 5.87 -25.51
N LYS A 23 -12.23 4.90 -24.62
CA LYS A 23 -12.69 5.07 -23.24
C LYS A 23 -11.60 4.60 -22.28
N THR A 24 -11.60 5.16 -21.08
CA THR A 24 -10.79 4.69 -19.96
C THR A 24 -11.65 3.93 -18.96
N LYS A 25 -11.02 2.99 -18.25
CA LYS A 25 -11.56 2.35 -17.06
C LYS A 25 -10.59 2.56 -15.91
N ILE A 26 -11.09 2.64 -14.69
CA ILE A 26 -10.25 2.67 -13.50
C ILE A 26 -9.58 1.29 -13.32
N GLY A 27 -8.27 1.25 -13.56
CA GLY A 27 -7.39 0.15 -13.18
C GLY A 27 -6.61 0.47 -11.91
N ARG A 28 -5.59 -0.34 -11.61
CA ARG A 28 -4.70 -0.18 -10.46
C ARG A 28 -3.25 -0.17 -10.90
N LEU A 29 -2.51 0.81 -10.40
CA LEU A 29 -1.06 0.80 -10.36
C LEU A 29 -0.64 0.33 -8.97
N TRP A 30 -0.04 -0.85 -8.91
CA TRP A 30 0.53 -1.44 -7.71
C TRP A 30 1.97 -0.99 -7.57
N THR A 31 2.34 -0.58 -6.36
CA THR A 31 3.70 -0.13 -6.05
C THR A 31 4.22 -0.96 -4.89
N TYR A 32 5.33 -1.66 -5.10
CA TYR A 32 6.03 -2.44 -4.08
C TYR A 32 7.40 -1.81 -3.82
N VAL A 33 7.58 -1.25 -2.64
CA VAL A 33 8.81 -0.53 -2.25
C VAL A 33 9.59 -1.36 -1.25
N ARG A 34 10.85 -1.62 -1.57
CA ARG A 34 11.87 -2.05 -0.63
C ARG A 34 12.74 -0.85 -0.30
N ASP A 35 12.45 -0.19 0.83
CA ASP A 35 13.32 0.83 1.40
C ASP A 35 13.44 0.64 2.91
N GLY A 36 14.57 0.06 3.32
CA GLY A 36 14.88 -0.22 4.71
C GLY A 36 15.86 0.76 5.33
N ARG A 37 16.22 1.87 4.65
CA ARG A 37 17.30 2.77 5.11
C ARG A 37 17.02 3.34 6.50
N ASN A 38 15.77 3.71 6.76
CA ASN A 38 15.33 4.20 8.09
C ASN A 38 15.34 3.12 9.19
N ALA A 39 15.57 1.86 8.82
CA ALA A 39 15.69 0.72 9.72
C ALA A 39 17.09 0.09 9.67
N GLY A 40 18.10 0.81 9.16
CA GLY A 40 19.49 0.34 9.14
C GLY A 40 19.86 -0.63 8.02
N SER A 41 18.99 -0.82 7.01
CA SER A 41 19.31 -1.68 5.86
C SER A 41 20.39 -1.05 4.98
N SER A 42 21.42 -1.83 4.64
CA SER A 42 22.44 -1.49 3.63
C SER A 42 22.03 -1.82 2.19
N LEU A 43 20.93 -2.58 1.99
CA LEU A 43 20.41 -2.89 0.66
C LEU A 43 19.96 -1.61 -0.06
N ALA A 44 20.31 -1.50 -1.34
CA ALA A 44 19.86 -0.41 -2.19
C ALA A 44 18.31 -0.34 -2.23
N PRO A 45 17.71 0.86 -2.10
CA PRO A 45 16.27 1.00 -2.22
C PRO A 45 15.83 0.60 -3.63
N ALA A 46 14.68 -0.06 -3.72
CA ALA A 46 14.10 -0.47 -4.99
C ALA A 46 12.58 -0.31 -4.97
N VAL A 47 12.02 -0.06 -6.15
CA VAL A 47 10.58 -0.04 -6.37
C VAL A 47 10.24 -0.94 -7.56
N TRP A 48 9.18 -1.70 -7.43
CA TRP A 48 8.59 -2.47 -8.51
C TRP A 48 7.14 -2.05 -8.71
N PHE A 49 6.77 -1.86 -9.98
CA PHE A 49 5.44 -1.46 -10.39
C PHE A 49 4.77 -2.57 -11.18
N ALA A 50 3.47 -2.75 -10.95
CA ALA A 50 2.63 -3.63 -11.73
C ALA A 50 1.27 -2.96 -12.01
N CYS A 51 0.61 -3.31 -13.11
CA CYS A 51 -0.68 -2.76 -13.47
C CYS A 51 -1.73 -3.87 -13.58
N SER A 52 -2.94 -3.61 -13.09
CA SER A 52 -4.10 -4.50 -13.28
C SER A 52 -5.35 -3.71 -13.70
N PRO A 53 -6.31 -4.34 -14.41
CA PRO A 53 -7.53 -3.67 -14.86
C PRO A 53 -8.58 -3.50 -13.75
N ASP A 54 -8.39 -4.13 -12.59
CA ASP A 54 -9.29 -4.06 -11.43
C ASP A 54 -8.51 -4.21 -10.10
N ARG A 55 -9.22 -4.14 -8.97
CA ARG A 55 -8.64 -4.23 -7.60
C ARG A 55 -8.71 -5.65 -7.01
N LYS A 56 -8.89 -6.70 -7.81
CA LYS A 56 -9.09 -8.04 -7.26
C LYS A 56 -7.81 -8.55 -6.58
N GLY A 57 -7.99 -9.25 -5.46
CA GLY A 57 -6.89 -9.84 -4.66
C GLY A 57 -6.01 -10.83 -5.43
N ILE A 58 -6.50 -11.39 -6.54
CA ILE A 58 -5.70 -12.27 -7.42
C ILE A 58 -4.45 -11.58 -7.98
N SER A 59 -4.49 -10.25 -8.19
CA SER A 59 -3.31 -9.50 -8.67
C SER A 59 -2.20 -9.47 -7.61
N PRO A 60 -2.43 -8.93 -6.39
CA PRO A 60 -1.39 -8.96 -5.35
C PRO A 60 -0.98 -10.37 -4.94
N GLN A 61 -1.88 -11.36 -4.97
CA GLN A 61 -1.52 -12.77 -4.76
C GLN A 61 -0.50 -13.26 -5.78
N ALA A 62 -0.74 -13.05 -7.08
CA ALA A 62 0.19 -13.45 -8.13
C ALA A 62 1.52 -12.68 -8.04
N HIS A 63 1.46 -11.38 -7.75
CA HIS A 63 2.63 -10.52 -7.59
C HIS A 63 3.54 -10.94 -6.43
N LEU A 64 2.94 -11.45 -5.34
CA LEU A 64 3.61 -11.80 -4.09
C LEU A 64 3.80 -13.32 -3.90
N ALA A 65 3.46 -14.15 -4.89
CA ALA A 65 3.50 -15.60 -4.76
C ALA A 65 4.87 -16.19 -4.34
N GLY A 66 5.97 -15.49 -4.65
CA GLY A 66 7.32 -15.86 -4.25
C GLY A 66 7.88 -15.09 -3.04
N PHE A 67 7.08 -14.20 -2.43
CA PHE A 67 7.51 -13.33 -1.35
C PHE A 67 7.17 -13.93 0.01
N SER A 68 8.12 -13.89 0.95
CA SER A 68 7.88 -14.18 2.36
C SER A 68 8.44 -13.06 3.25
N GLY A 69 7.74 -12.69 4.31
CA GLY A 69 8.20 -11.67 5.25
C GLY A 69 7.12 -10.66 5.60
N VAL A 70 7.52 -9.41 5.83
CA VAL A 70 6.64 -8.35 6.31
C VAL A 70 6.09 -7.54 5.14
N LEU A 71 4.77 -7.48 5.01
CA LEU A 71 4.08 -6.62 4.06
C LEU A 71 3.39 -5.48 4.81
N GLN A 72 3.93 -4.27 4.68
CA GLN A 72 3.30 -3.05 5.18
C GLN A 72 2.35 -2.47 4.14
N ALA A 73 1.04 -2.49 4.40
CA ALA A 73 0.03 -2.08 3.44
C ALA A 73 -1.23 -1.50 4.11
N ASP A 74 -2.15 -0.95 3.30
CA ASP A 74 -3.56 -0.84 3.68
C ASP A 74 -4.21 -2.17 3.31
N ALA A 75 -4.69 -2.89 4.32
CA ALA A 75 -5.19 -4.27 4.25
C ALA A 75 -5.62 -4.72 2.84
N TYR A 76 -4.90 -5.68 2.28
CA TYR A 76 -5.28 -6.34 1.03
C TYR A 76 -6.05 -7.61 1.34
N ALA A 77 -7.08 -7.89 0.55
CA ALA A 77 -7.68 -9.22 0.59
C ALA A 77 -6.72 -10.21 -0.08
N GLY A 78 -6.43 -11.32 0.61
CA GLY A 78 -5.84 -12.50 -0.01
C GLY A 78 -4.34 -12.72 0.19
N CYS A 79 -3.65 -12.03 1.09
CA CYS A 79 -2.31 -12.45 1.49
C CYS A 79 -2.41 -13.73 2.36
N ASP A 80 -1.75 -14.79 1.94
CA ASP A 80 -1.72 -16.10 2.57
C ASP A 80 -0.48 -16.29 3.48
N GLY A 81 -0.50 -17.38 4.27
CA GLY A 81 0.20 -17.57 5.55
C GLY A 81 1.74 -17.46 5.60
N HIS A 82 2.41 -17.08 4.52
CA HIS A 82 3.86 -16.80 4.50
C HIS A 82 4.19 -15.31 4.62
N ILE A 83 3.17 -14.45 4.61
CA ILE A 83 3.28 -13.00 4.74
C ILE A 83 2.72 -12.55 6.09
N LYS A 84 3.53 -11.80 6.83
CA LYS A 84 3.10 -11.06 8.02
C LYS A 84 2.63 -9.67 7.60
N GLU A 85 1.32 -9.47 7.60
CA GLU A 85 0.75 -8.15 7.33
C GLU A 85 0.99 -7.18 8.50
N VAL A 86 1.34 -5.94 8.15
CA VAL A 86 1.49 -4.83 9.09
C VAL A 86 0.75 -3.61 8.54
N ALA A 87 -0.06 -2.97 9.38
CA ALA A 87 -0.83 -1.80 8.97
C ALA A 87 0.06 -0.61 8.63
N CYS A 88 -0.24 0.08 7.51
CA CYS A 88 0.46 1.30 7.13
C CYS A 88 0.03 2.51 7.97
N ARG A 89 0.93 3.00 8.83
CA ARG A 89 0.72 4.15 9.72
C ARG A 89 0.40 5.45 8.98
N ALA A 90 1.04 5.69 7.83
CA ALA A 90 0.76 6.86 7.00
C ALA A 90 -0.69 6.88 6.50
N ARG A 91 -1.24 5.71 6.15
CA ARG A 91 -2.61 5.60 5.66
C ARG A 91 -3.64 5.64 6.79
N ALA A 92 -3.31 5.08 7.95
CA ALA A 92 -4.10 5.27 9.17
C ALA A 92 -4.20 6.76 9.54
N ARG A 93 -3.07 7.48 9.56
CA ARG A 93 -3.04 8.93 9.80
C ARG A 93 -3.88 9.70 8.78
N ARG A 94 -3.78 9.36 7.48
CA ARG A 94 -4.58 10.01 6.44
C ARG A 94 -6.08 9.87 6.69
N LYS A 95 -6.57 8.67 7.04
CA LYS A 95 -8.00 8.46 7.36
C LYS A 95 -8.47 9.32 8.53
N ILE A 96 -7.64 9.47 9.57
CA ILE A 96 -7.93 10.36 10.71
C ILE A 96 -7.96 11.83 10.27
N HIS A 97 -7.00 12.25 9.45
CA HIS A 97 -6.95 13.59 8.89
C HIS A 97 -8.16 13.90 8.00
N ASP A 98 -8.57 12.97 7.13
CA ASP A 98 -9.74 13.15 6.27
C ASP A 98 -11.04 13.28 7.09
N ALA A 99 -11.13 12.54 8.20
CA ALA A 99 -12.22 12.68 9.16
C ALA A 99 -12.18 14.05 9.86
N HIS A 100 -11.00 14.48 10.31
CA HIS A 100 -10.79 15.79 10.93
C HIS A 100 -11.21 16.94 9.99
N VAL A 101 -10.77 16.93 8.73
CA VAL A 101 -11.11 17.96 7.74
C VAL A 101 -12.63 18.03 7.48
N ARG A 102 -13.33 16.88 7.49
CA ARG A 102 -14.78 16.82 7.28
C ARG A 102 -15.58 17.22 8.51
N THR A 103 -15.15 16.80 9.69
CA THR A 103 -15.85 17.02 10.96
C THR A 103 -14.83 17.02 12.10
N PRO A 104 -14.25 18.20 12.41
CA PRO A 104 -13.29 18.31 13.51
C PRO A 104 -13.93 17.91 14.84
N SER A 105 -13.14 17.22 15.67
CA SER A 105 -13.52 16.81 17.02
C SER A 105 -12.30 16.71 17.92
N ALA A 106 -12.50 16.82 19.23
CA ALA A 106 -11.44 16.62 20.23
C ALA A 106 -10.71 15.28 20.04
N LEU A 107 -11.45 14.23 19.64
CA LEU A 107 -10.87 12.91 19.34
C LEU A 107 -9.93 12.95 18.13
N THR A 108 -10.34 13.60 17.03
CA THR A 108 -9.48 13.71 15.84
C THR A 108 -8.26 14.58 16.09
N ASP A 109 -8.38 15.64 16.90
CA ASP A 109 -7.28 16.52 17.29
C ASP A 109 -6.24 15.77 18.12
N GLU A 110 -6.71 15.08 19.16
CA GLU A 110 -5.86 14.28 20.01
C GLU A 110 -5.16 13.15 19.25
N ALA A 111 -5.89 12.46 18.37
CA ALA A 111 -5.33 11.40 17.55
C ALA A 111 -4.23 11.92 16.61
N LEU A 112 -4.45 13.04 15.94
CA LEU A 112 -3.43 13.65 15.06
C LEU A 112 -2.22 14.15 15.86
N LYS A 113 -2.43 14.76 17.03
CA LYS A 113 -1.37 15.20 17.93
C LYS A 113 -0.48 14.03 18.36
N ARG A 114 -1.07 12.98 18.93
CA ARG A 114 -0.33 11.78 19.39
C ARG A 114 0.40 11.09 18.25
N ILE A 115 -0.18 11.07 17.05
CA ILE A 115 0.51 10.52 15.87
C ILE A 115 1.72 11.39 15.49
N GLY A 116 1.64 12.71 15.63
CA GLY A 116 2.74 13.63 15.33
C GLY A 116 3.92 13.57 16.30
N GLU A 117 3.73 13.03 17.52
CA GLU A 117 4.76 12.91 18.57
C GLU A 117 5.65 11.65 18.44
N LEU A 118 5.35 10.77 17.48
CA LEU A 118 5.97 9.45 17.26
C LEU A 118 6.74 9.39 15.94
#